data_AF-A0AAF0T9Y6-F1
#
_entry.id   AF-A0AAF0T9Y6-F1
#
_cell.length_a   1.000
_cell.length_b   1.000
_cell.length_c   1.000
_cell.angle_alpha   90.00
_cell.angle_beta   90.00
_cell.angle_gamma   90.00
#
_symmetry.space_group_name_H-M   'P 1'
#
loop_
_entity.id
_entity.type
_entity.pdbx_description
1 polymer ?
#
loop_
_entity_poly.entity_id
_entity_poly.type
_entity_poly.pdbx_seq_one_letter_code
_entity_poly.pdbx_strand_id
1 'polypeptide(L)'
;MPVDANYIRGTMAAVLSILQHSTCPENTSFHFLSIYLEPEIISLINSTFPYLSYKIYHFHPNRVRGKISKSIRQALDQPLNYARIYLSDILPKDVHRVIYLDSDIIVVDDIAKLWGVDLGDKVLAAPEYCHANFTNYFTDTFWSDVNLAKTFEGRRPCYFNTGVMVMDLDEWRKGGYAQKIEEWMLIQKKRRIYQLGSLPPILLVFAGNIKAVDHRWNQHGLGGDNLEGKCRGLHPGPISLLHWSGKGKPWLRLDARKPCTIDYLWAPYDLYRSSRIALEE
;
A
#
# COMPACT_ATOMS: atom_id res chain seq x y z
N MET A 1 -3.48 7.21 -2.33
CA MET A 1 -4.09 6.14 -1.50
C MET A 1 -5.30 5.57 -2.20
N PRO A 2 -5.53 4.26 -2.21
CA PRO A 2 -6.81 3.70 -2.66
C PRO A 2 -7.94 4.07 -1.68
N VAL A 3 -9.16 4.29 -2.17
CA VAL A 3 -10.34 4.57 -1.35
C VAL A 3 -11.58 3.91 -1.96
N ASP A 4 -12.36 3.25 -1.11
CA ASP A 4 -13.67 2.67 -1.40
C ASP A 4 -14.47 2.54 -0.10
N ALA A 5 -15.73 2.12 -0.17
CA ALA A 5 -16.59 1.96 1.01
C ALA A 5 -16.03 1.00 2.08
N ASN A 6 -15.21 0.01 1.72
CA ASN A 6 -14.63 -0.95 2.68
C ASN A 6 -13.41 -0.37 3.41
N TYR A 7 -12.69 0.54 2.76
CA TYR A 7 -11.42 1.09 3.23
C TYR A 7 -11.48 2.59 3.59
N ILE A 8 -12.63 3.26 3.43
CA ILE A 8 -12.78 4.67 3.76
C ILE A 8 -12.44 4.96 5.22
N ARG A 9 -12.89 4.11 6.16
CA ARG A 9 -12.59 4.28 7.59
C ARG A 9 -11.09 4.26 7.88
N GLY A 10 -10.36 3.32 7.27
CA GLY A 10 -8.91 3.28 7.35
C GLY A 10 -8.25 4.49 6.69
N THR A 11 -8.73 4.89 5.50
CA THR A 11 -8.22 6.05 4.75
C THR A 11 -8.36 7.34 5.57
N MET A 12 -9.50 7.55 6.23
CA MET A 12 -9.75 8.71 7.08
C MET A 12 -8.82 8.73 8.30
N ALA A 13 -8.60 7.58 8.94
CA ALA A 13 -7.65 7.45 10.05
C ALA A 13 -6.21 7.75 9.61
N ALA A 14 -5.81 7.25 8.44
CA ALA A 14 -4.50 7.52 7.87
C ALA A 14 -4.32 9.02 7.55
N VAL A 15 -5.31 9.66 6.90
CA VAL A 15 -5.31 11.13 6.65
C VAL A 15 -5.19 11.89 7.96
N LEU A 16 -6.01 11.57 8.97
CA LEU A 16 -5.95 12.21 10.28
C LEU A 16 -4.55 12.07 10.91
N SER A 17 -3.98 10.87 10.87
CA SER A 17 -2.64 10.63 11.43
C SER A 17 -1.56 11.47 10.74
N ILE A 18 -1.62 11.59 9.41
CA ILE A 18 -0.68 12.43 8.66
C ILE A 18 -0.86 13.90 9.05
N LEU A 19 -2.09 14.39 9.11
CA LEU A 19 -2.36 15.79 9.47
C LEU A 19 -1.93 16.11 10.92
N GLN A 20 -2.10 15.19 11.85
CA GLN A 20 -1.75 15.39 13.27
C GLN A 20 -0.23 15.37 13.52
N HIS A 21 0.53 14.58 12.75
CA HIS A 21 1.96 14.37 12.99
C HIS A 21 2.89 15.10 12.01
N SER A 22 2.33 15.75 10.98
CA SER A 22 3.13 16.58 10.06
C SER A 22 3.45 17.93 10.69
N THR A 23 4.68 18.42 10.51
CA THR A 23 5.07 19.76 10.98
C THR A 23 4.31 20.87 10.23
N CYS A 24 4.05 20.66 8.93
CA CYS A 24 3.31 21.59 8.06
C CYS A 24 2.24 20.83 7.26
N PRO A 25 1.10 20.46 7.89
CA PRO A 25 0.05 19.68 7.23
C PRO A 25 -0.53 20.36 5.99
N GLU A 26 -0.54 21.69 5.94
CA GLU A 26 -0.99 22.51 4.80
C GLU A 26 -0.19 22.29 3.51
N ASN A 27 1.06 21.80 3.62
CA ASN A 27 1.90 21.48 2.47
C ASN A 27 1.64 20.05 1.93
N THR A 28 0.71 19.31 2.53
CA THR A 28 0.35 17.96 2.10
C THR A 28 -0.89 17.99 1.21
N SER A 29 -0.77 17.40 0.01
CA SER A 29 -1.92 17.16 -0.87
C SER A 29 -2.19 15.66 -1.03
N PHE A 30 -3.44 15.28 -0.91
CA PHE A 30 -3.87 13.87 -0.94
C PHE A 30 -4.42 13.51 -2.31
N HIS A 31 -3.87 12.45 -2.91
CA HIS A 31 -4.39 11.88 -4.15
C HIS A 31 -5.05 10.53 -3.85
N PHE A 32 -6.38 10.48 -3.98
CA PHE A 32 -7.17 9.28 -3.78
C PHE A 32 -7.44 8.58 -5.11
N LEU A 33 -7.45 7.24 -5.10
CA LEU A 33 -7.81 6.41 -6.25
C LEU A 33 -9.08 5.65 -5.91
N SER A 34 -10.10 5.75 -6.75
CA SER A 34 -11.34 4.98 -6.59
C SER A 34 -11.81 4.37 -7.90
N ILE A 35 -12.44 3.20 -7.84
CA ILE A 35 -13.16 2.63 -8.99
C ILE A 35 -14.50 3.31 -9.21
N TYR A 36 -15.15 3.77 -8.14
CA TYR A 36 -16.45 4.43 -8.21
C TYR A 36 -16.37 5.77 -7.49
N LEU A 37 -16.78 6.84 -8.17
CA LEU A 37 -16.94 8.13 -7.52
C LEU A 37 -18.26 8.11 -6.75
N GLU A 38 -18.20 7.60 -5.52
CA GLU A 38 -19.33 7.57 -4.59
C GLU A 38 -19.49 8.96 -3.95
N PRO A 39 -20.61 9.69 -4.21
CA PRO A 39 -20.85 11.00 -3.61
C PRO A 39 -20.80 10.99 -2.07
N GLU A 40 -21.16 9.86 -1.46
CA GLU A 40 -21.11 9.63 -0.02
C GLU A 40 -19.67 9.71 0.51
N ILE A 41 -18.70 9.15 -0.21
CA ILE A 41 -17.27 9.23 0.16
C ILE A 41 -16.79 10.68 0.09
N ILE A 42 -17.15 11.41 -0.98
CA ILE A 42 -16.78 12.82 -1.15
C ILE A 42 -17.38 13.67 -0.02
N SER A 43 -18.67 13.47 0.26
CA SER A 43 -19.38 14.16 1.34
C SER A 43 -18.75 13.87 2.70
N LEU A 44 -18.38 12.62 2.95
CA LEU A 44 -17.71 12.21 4.20
C LEU A 44 -16.33 12.87 4.35
N ILE A 45 -15.52 12.89 3.29
CA ILE A 45 -14.21 13.56 3.33
C ILE A 45 -14.38 15.05 3.60
N ASN A 46 -15.29 15.72 2.87
CA ASN A 46 -15.51 17.17 3.01
C ASN A 46 -16.08 17.55 4.38
N SER A 47 -17.00 16.76 4.94
CA SER A 47 -17.57 17.03 6.26
C SER A 47 -16.56 16.77 7.39
N THR A 48 -15.66 15.82 7.22
CA THR A 48 -14.67 15.46 8.25
C THR A 48 -13.42 16.35 8.18
N PHE A 49 -12.96 16.68 6.98
CA PHE A 49 -11.78 17.52 6.75
C PHE A 49 -12.10 18.66 5.75
N PRO A 50 -12.80 19.73 6.19
CA PRO A 50 -13.27 20.80 5.30
C PRO A 50 -12.18 21.55 4.54
N TYR A 51 -10.95 21.55 5.07
CA TYR A 51 -9.80 22.25 4.50
C TYR A 51 -8.77 21.30 3.87
N LEU A 52 -9.12 20.02 3.67
CA LEU A 52 -8.20 19.05 3.08
C LEU A 52 -7.88 19.40 1.63
N SER A 53 -6.60 19.55 1.31
CA SER A 53 -6.15 19.60 -0.08
C SER A 53 -6.16 18.18 -0.65
N TYR A 54 -7.14 17.85 -1.50
CA TYR A 54 -7.19 16.53 -2.13
C TYR A 54 -7.77 16.52 -3.54
N LYS A 55 -7.46 15.44 -4.26
CA LYS A 55 -8.09 15.09 -5.55
C LYS A 55 -8.42 13.61 -5.57
N ILE A 56 -9.56 13.25 -6.14
CA ILE A 56 -9.95 11.85 -6.38
C ILE A 56 -9.81 11.55 -7.87
N TYR A 57 -9.11 10.47 -8.18
CA TYR A 57 -8.91 9.99 -9.54
C TYR A 57 -9.63 8.68 -9.73
N HIS A 58 -10.33 8.57 -10.85
CA HIS A 58 -11.02 7.36 -11.23
C HIS A 58 -10.04 6.32 -11.80
N PHE A 59 -9.93 5.18 -11.14
CA PHE A 59 -9.20 4.02 -11.62
C PHE A 59 -10.12 3.11 -12.44
N HIS A 60 -10.05 3.24 -13.77
CA HIS A 60 -10.81 2.39 -14.69
C HIS A 60 -10.41 0.90 -14.56
N PRO A 61 -11.31 -0.01 -14.13
CA PRO A 61 -11.00 -1.43 -13.96
C PRO A 61 -10.54 -2.13 -15.25
N ASN A 62 -10.89 -1.56 -16.41
CA ASN A 62 -10.46 -2.05 -17.72
C ASN A 62 -8.94 -2.08 -17.89
N ARG A 63 -8.19 -1.23 -17.17
CA ARG A 63 -6.72 -1.22 -17.20
C ARG A 63 -6.12 -2.58 -16.83
N VAL A 64 -6.77 -3.31 -15.93
CA VAL A 64 -6.32 -4.60 -15.39
C VAL A 64 -7.23 -5.77 -15.77
N ARG A 65 -8.31 -5.50 -16.51
CA ARG A 65 -9.22 -6.53 -17.01
C ARG A 65 -8.45 -7.52 -17.88
N GLY A 66 -8.62 -8.82 -17.60
CA GLY A 66 -7.89 -9.89 -18.29
C GLY A 66 -6.45 -10.08 -17.84
N LYS A 67 -5.88 -9.17 -17.03
CA LYS A 67 -4.49 -9.25 -16.53
C LYS A 67 -4.38 -9.83 -15.11
N ILE A 68 -5.44 -9.79 -14.31
CA ILE A 68 -5.45 -10.30 -12.92
C ILE A 68 -5.71 -11.80 -12.87
N SER A 69 -4.77 -12.58 -12.32
CA SER A 69 -4.95 -14.01 -11.99
C SER A 69 -5.44 -14.18 -10.55
N LYS A 70 -6.29 -15.20 -10.29
CA LYS A 70 -6.82 -15.49 -8.96
C LYS A 70 -5.71 -15.60 -7.92
N SER A 71 -5.79 -14.91 -6.79
CA SER A 71 -4.79 -14.94 -5.72
C SER A 71 -5.21 -15.94 -4.63
N ILE A 72 -4.28 -16.30 -3.73
CA ILE A 72 -4.62 -17.09 -2.52
C ILE A 72 -5.59 -16.37 -1.57
N ARG A 73 -5.78 -15.07 -1.78
CA ARG A 73 -6.74 -14.22 -1.06
C ARG A 73 -7.58 -13.48 -2.10
N GLN A 74 -8.87 -13.78 -2.19
CA GLN A 74 -9.78 -13.16 -3.17
C GLN A 74 -9.80 -11.62 -3.09
N ALA A 75 -9.62 -11.04 -1.90
CA ALA A 75 -9.50 -9.60 -1.73
C ALA A 75 -8.32 -8.97 -2.51
N LEU A 76 -7.28 -9.74 -2.83
CA LEU A 76 -6.12 -9.27 -3.61
C LEU A 76 -6.40 -9.22 -5.12
N ASP A 77 -7.50 -9.81 -5.57
CA ASP A 77 -7.93 -9.81 -6.98
C ASP A 77 -8.70 -8.54 -7.34
N GLN A 78 -9.00 -7.68 -6.36
CA GLN A 78 -9.71 -6.43 -6.59
C GLN A 78 -8.88 -5.50 -7.49
N PRO A 79 -9.46 -4.91 -8.54
CA PRO A 79 -8.73 -4.03 -9.46
C PRO A 79 -7.98 -2.90 -8.75
N LEU A 80 -8.57 -2.34 -7.70
CA LEU A 80 -7.99 -1.22 -6.94
C LEU A 80 -6.66 -1.59 -6.27
N ASN A 81 -6.41 -2.87 -5.97
CA ASN A 81 -5.13 -3.35 -5.42
C ASN A 81 -3.95 -3.14 -6.40
N TYR A 82 -4.23 -3.04 -7.69
CA TYR A 82 -3.27 -2.83 -8.77
C TYR A 82 -3.12 -1.36 -9.16
N ALA A 83 -3.97 -0.46 -8.64
CA ALA A 83 -3.99 0.94 -9.05
C ALA A 83 -2.64 1.66 -8.81
N ARG A 84 -1.88 1.23 -7.79
CA ARG A 84 -0.52 1.72 -7.47
C ARG A 84 0.48 1.60 -8.64
N ILE A 85 0.28 0.64 -9.54
CA ILE A 85 1.13 0.42 -10.73
C ILE A 85 0.96 1.57 -11.75
N TYR A 86 -0.20 2.21 -11.75
CA TYR A 86 -0.63 3.16 -12.79
C TYR A 86 -0.62 4.61 -12.31
N LEU A 87 -0.04 4.90 -11.14
CA LEU A 87 -0.03 6.26 -10.57
C LEU A 87 0.52 7.28 -11.55
N SER A 88 1.60 6.92 -12.25
CA SER A 88 2.27 7.79 -13.22
C SER A 88 1.43 8.12 -14.46
N ASP A 89 0.44 7.28 -14.76
CA ASP A 89 -0.49 7.42 -15.89
C ASP A 89 -1.79 8.11 -15.49
N ILE A 90 -2.19 7.98 -14.23
CA ILE A 90 -3.42 8.53 -13.68
C ILE A 90 -3.21 9.97 -13.19
N LEU A 91 -2.07 10.22 -12.55
CA LEU A 91 -1.76 11.52 -11.98
C LEU A 91 -1.31 12.50 -13.08
N PRO A 92 -1.64 13.80 -12.92
CA PRO A 92 -1.20 14.86 -13.82
C PRO A 92 0.32 14.87 -14.05
N LYS A 93 0.76 15.37 -15.22
CA LYS A 93 2.18 15.35 -15.62
C LYS A 93 3.07 16.27 -14.79
N ASP A 94 2.50 17.29 -14.17
CA ASP A 94 3.12 18.19 -13.19
C ASP A 94 3.27 17.55 -11.80
N VAL A 95 2.73 16.35 -11.57
CA VAL A 95 3.07 15.55 -10.39
C VAL A 95 4.28 14.69 -10.71
N HIS A 96 5.42 15.06 -10.12
CA HIS A 96 6.74 14.45 -10.37
C HIS A 96 7.11 13.37 -9.34
N ARG A 97 6.61 13.47 -8.11
CA ARG A 97 6.92 12.55 -7.01
C ARG A 97 5.69 12.32 -6.15
N VAL A 98 5.55 11.13 -5.59
CA VAL A 98 4.51 10.79 -4.60
C VAL A 98 5.05 9.87 -3.51
N ILE A 99 4.40 9.90 -2.35
CA ILE A 99 4.45 8.78 -1.40
C ILE A 99 3.15 7.99 -1.59
N TYR A 100 3.27 6.76 -2.08
CA TYR A 100 2.16 5.83 -2.07
C TYR A 100 1.97 5.23 -0.68
N LEU A 101 0.74 5.29 -0.18
CA LEU A 101 0.31 4.71 1.09
C LEU A 101 -0.94 3.85 0.88
N ASP A 102 -0.96 2.65 1.47
CA ASP A 102 -2.17 1.84 1.62
C ASP A 102 -3.12 2.47 2.66
N SER A 103 -4.39 2.09 2.61
CA SER A 103 -5.47 2.69 3.42
C SER A 103 -5.51 2.24 4.88
N ASP A 104 -4.62 1.34 5.29
CA ASP A 104 -4.60 0.68 6.60
C ASP A 104 -3.30 0.98 7.35
N ILE A 105 -2.90 2.25 7.29
CA ILE A 105 -1.69 2.76 7.94
C ILE A 105 -2.03 3.84 8.97
N ILE A 106 -1.11 4.06 9.91
CA ILE A 106 -1.07 5.22 10.80
C ILE A 106 0.35 5.77 10.77
N VAL A 107 0.48 7.06 10.47
CA VAL A 107 1.74 7.80 10.56
C VAL A 107 1.86 8.40 11.96
N VAL A 108 3.00 8.24 12.62
CA VAL A 108 3.28 8.75 13.98
C VAL A 108 4.54 9.61 14.04
N ASP A 109 4.98 10.09 12.88
CA ASP A 109 6.16 10.96 12.70
C ASP A 109 5.93 11.87 11.49
N ASP A 110 6.76 12.89 11.30
CA ASP A 110 6.60 13.85 10.21
C ASP A 110 6.86 13.21 8.84
N ILE A 111 5.81 13.08 8.02
CA ILE A 111 5.86 12.46 6.69
C ILE A 111 6.83 13.17 5.73
N ALA A 112 7.14 14.46 5.98
CA ALA A 112 8.13 15.21 5.21
C ALA A 112 9.52 14.58 5.27
N LYS A 113 9.86 13.86 6.35
CA LYS A 113 11.12 13.11 6.48
C LYS A 113 11.20 11.96 5.48
N LEU A 114 10.09 11.25 5.22
CA LEU A 114 10.03 10.22 4.20
C LEU A 114 10.03 10.83 2.78
N TRP A 115 9.34 11.95 2.59
CA TRP A 115 9.32 12.70 1.33
C TRP A 115 10.72 13.15 0.90
N GLY A 116 11.52 13.60 1.87
CA GLY A 116 12.88 14.11 1.69
C GLY A 116 13.94 13.04 1.43
N VAL A 117 13.58 11.76 1.34
CA VAL A 117 14.53 10.70 0.98
C VAL A 117 15.10 10.98 -0.41
N ASP A 118 16.44 10.96 -0.48
CA ASP A 118 17.17 11.00 -1.75
C ASP A 118 17.16 9.61 -2.41
N LEU A 119 16.50 9.55 -3.57
CA LEU A 119 16.37 8.34 -4.37
C LEU A 119 17.65 8.00 -5.14
N GLY A 120 18.55 8.96 -5.35
CA GLY A 120 19.73 8.78 -6.21
C GLY A 120 19.33 8.34 -7.62
N ASP A 121 19.90 7.22 -8.09
CA ASP A 121 19.61 6.61 -9.40
C ASP A 121 18.37 5.69 -9.38
N LYS A 122 17.66 5.59 -8.25
CA LYS A 122 16.54 4.66 -8.06
C LYS A 122 15.21 5.34 -8.35
N VAL A 123 14.27 4.55 -8.89
CA VAL A 123 12.93 5.04 -9.25
C VAL A 123 11.97 5.04 -8.06
N LEU A 124 12.24 4.22 -7.04
CA LEU A 124 11.43 4.15 -5.84
C LEU A 124 12.26 3.84 -4.59
N ALA A 125 11.73 4.21 -3.43
CA ALA A 125 12.24 3.85 -2.12
C ALA A 125 11.19 3.14 -1.26
N ALA A 126 11.63 2.14 -0.50
CA ALA A 126 10.82 1.42 0.49
C ALA A 126 11.71 0.68 1.52
N PRO A 127 11.19 0.32 2.70
CA PRO A 127 11.89 -0.57 3.62
C PRO A 127 12.14 -1.97 3.03
N GLU A 128 13.39 -2.43 3.03
CA GLU A 128 13.80 -3.75 2.53
C GLU A 128 14.01 -4.77 3.66
N TYR A 129 13.35 -5.91 3.56
CA TYR A 129 13.41 -7.00 4.53
C TYR A 129 14.17 -8.19 3.95
N CYS A 130 15.49 -8.04 3.80
CA CYS A 130 16.35 -9.07 3.22
C CYS A 130 16.45 -10.38 4.05
N HIS A 131 15.97 -10.37 5.31
CA HIS A 131 15.88 -11.57 6.14
C HIS A 131 14.68 -12.46 5.78
N ALA A 132 13.69 -11.93 5.05
CA ALA A 132 12.57 -12.72 4.57
C ALA A 132 13.05 -13.68 3.48
N ASN A 133 12.56 -14.91 3.49
CA ASN A 133 12.84 -15.85 2.42
C ASN A 133 12.16 -15.40 1.12
N PHE A 134 12.93 -14.73 0.25
CA PHE A 134 12.44 -14.15 -1.00
C PHE A 134 11.87 -15.20 -1.97
N THR A 135 12.35 -16.45 -1.89
CA THR A 135 11.87 -17.56 -2.72
C THR A 135 10.38 -17.81 -2.52
N ASN A 136 9.84 -17.55 -1.32
CA ASN A 136 8.43 -17.78 -0.98
C ASN A 136 7.42 -16.88 -1.72
N TYR A 137 7.88 -15.82 -2.40
CA TYR A 137 7.00 -14.92 -3.16
C TYR A 137 6.69 -15.43 -4.57
N PHE A 138 7.39 -16.47 -5.02
CA PHE A 138 7.24 -17.08 -6.35
C PHE A 138 7.09 -18.61 -6.22
N THR A 139 6.53 -19.25 -7.24
CA THR A 139 6.31 -20.70 -7.25
C THR A 139 7.55 -21.46 -7.73
N ASP A 140 7.60 -22.76 -7.50
CA ASP A 140 8.65 -23.63 -8.09
C ASP A 140 8.66 -23.54 -9.62
N THR A 141 7.51 -23.33 -10.25
CA THR A 141 7.38 -23.08 -11.70
C THR A 141 8.18 -21.85 -12.15
N PHE A 142 8.28 -20.81 -11.33
CA PHE A 142 9.10 -19.65 -11.62
C PHE A 142 10.59 -19.97 -11.49
N TRP A 143 10.99 -20.57 -10.37
CA TRP A 143 12.40 -20.81 -10.06
C TRP A 143 13.05 -21.89 -10.92
N SER A 144 12.27 -22.87 -11.39
CA SER A 144 12.75 -23.92 -12.31
C SER A 144 12.94 -23.43 -13.75
N ASP A 145 12.38 -22.29 -14.12
CA ASP A 145 12.53 -21.69 -15.44
C ASP A 145 13.67 -20.65 -15.43
N VAL A 146 14.82 -21.04 -15.99
CA VAL A 146 16.01 -20.20 -16.05
C VAL A 146 15.74 -18.86 -16.72
N ASN A 147 14.85 -18.80 -17.73
CA ASN A 147 14.56 -17.54 -18.43
C ASN A 147 13.75 -16.58 -17.55
N LEU A 148 12.90 -17.10 -16.66
CA LEU A 148 12.15 -16.29 -15.71
C LEU A 148 13.04 -15.85 -14.54
N ALA A 149 13.80 -16.79 -13.96
CA ALA A 149 14.67 -16.52 -12.83
C ALA A 149 15.80 -15.52 -13.16
N LYS A 150 16.28 -15.52 -14.41
CA LYS A 150 17.25 -14.53 -14.94
C LYS A 150 16.81 -13.08 -14.79
N THR A 151 15.53 -12.79 -14.56
CA THR A 151 15.10 -11.42 -14.24
C THR A 151 15.94 -10.83 -13.11
N PHE A 152 16.32 -11.62 -12.10
CA PHE A 152 17.10 -11.16 -10.95
C PHE A 152 18.62 -11.19 -11.17
N GLU A 153 19.10 -11.55 -12.36
CA GLU A 153 20.54 -11.60 -12.66
C GLU A 153 21.20 -10.22 -12.42
N GLY A 154 22.36 -10.22 -11.74
CA GLY A 154 23.06 -9.00 -11.35
C GLY A 154 22.42 -8.21 -10.20
N ARG A 155 21.29 -8.68 -9.63
CA ARG A 155 20.59 -8.05 -8.51
C ARG A 155 20.71 -8.90 -7.25
N ARG A 156 20.60 -8.26 -6.08
CA ARG A 156 20.39 -8.93 -4.79
C ARG A 156 18.95 -8.69 -4.36
N PRO A 157 17.98 -9.51 -4.80
CA PRO A 157 16.58 -9.23 -4.57
C PRO A 157 16.22 -9.40 -3.08
N CYS A 158 15.65 -8.35 -2.50
CA CYS A 158 15.05 -8.39 -1.16
C CYS A 158 13.55 -8.13 -1.24
N TYR A 159 12.80 -8.68 -0.29
CA TYR A 159 11.39 -8.36 -0.15
C TYR A 159 11.24 -6.93 0.35
N PHE A 160 10.36 -6.16 -0.29
CA PHE A 160 9.81 -4.95 0.30
C PHE A 160 8.29 -4.98 0.19
N ASN A 161 7.62 -4.42 1.19
CA ASN A 161 6.17 -4.29 1.17
C ASN A 161 5.77 -3.11 0.26
N THR A 162 4.80 -3.30 -0.63
CA THR A 162 4.38 -2.31 -1.63
C THR A 162 3.31 -1.34 -1.14
N GLY A 163 3.03 -1.33 0.17
CA GLY A 163 2.02 -0.46 0.79
C GLY A 163 2.56 0.89 1.26
N VAL A 164 3.88 1.05 1.30
CA VAL A 164 4.55 2.33 1.57
C VAL A 164 5.72 2.46 0.61
N MET A 165 5.65 3.41 -0.33
CA MET A 165 6.70 3.63 -1.33
C MET A 165 6.84 5.12 -1.66
N VAL A 166 8.06 5.65 -1.68
CA VAL A 166 8.35 6.93 -2.33
C VAL A 166 8.62 6.63 -3.80
N MET A 167 7.97 7.33 -4.71
CA MET A 167 8.04 7.04 -6.15
C MET A 167 8.39 8.30 -6.93
N ASP A 168 9.43 8.21 -7.75
CA ASP A 168 9.72 9.18 -8.80
C ASP A 168 8.83 8.87 -10.01
N LEU A 169 7.82 9.70 -10.25
CA LEU A 169 6.86 9.47 -11.32
C LEU A 169 7.43 9.82 -12.70
N ASP A 170 8.45 10.67 -12.78
CA ASP A 170 9.07 11.02 -14.06
C ASP A 170 9.93 9.87 -14.56
N GLU A 171 10.81 9.34 -13.71
CA GLU A 171 11.58 8.15 -14.03
C GLU A 171 10.67 6.92 -14.19
N TRP A 172 9.54 6.85 -13.45
CA TRP A 172 8.54 5.80 -13.66
C TRP A 172 7.92 5.84 -15.08
N ARG A 173 7.54 7.04 -15.55
CA ARG A 173 7.01 7.26 -16.92
C ARG A 173 8.06 6.94 -17.97
N LYS A 174 9.25 7.54 -17.83
CA LYS A 174 10.37 7.42 -18.77
C LYS A 174 10.83 5.98 -18.92
N GLY A 175 10.87 5.23 -17.81
CA GLY A 175 11.26 3.83 -17.81
C GLY A 175 10.16 2.85 -18.21
N GLY A 176 8.92 3.30 -18.46
CA GLY A 176 7.80 2.44 -18.86
C GLY A 176 7.49 1.35 -17.84
N TYR A 177 7.59 1.66 -16.54
CA TYR A 177 7.55 0.64 -15.50
C TYR A 177 6.15 0.02 -15.31
N ALA A 178 5.08 0.77 -15.59
CA ALA A 178 3.73 0.21 -15.61
C ALA A 178 3.63 -0.94 -16.62
N GLN A 179 4.13 -0.75 -17.84
CA GLN A 179 4.12 -1.75 -18.90
C GLN A 179 4.97 -2.98 -18.53
N LYS A 180 6.17 -2.78 -17.98
CA LYS A 180 7.03 -3.88 -17.51
C LYS A 180 6.35 -4.73 -16.43
N ILE A 181 5.61 -4.11 -15.52
CA ILE A 181 4.83 -4.84 -14.51
C ILE A 181 3.66 -5.61 -15.17
N GLU A 182 2.96 -4.99 -16.12
CA GLU A 182 1.88 -5.66 -16.85
C GLU A 182 2.34 -6.91 -17.61
N GLU A 183 3.53 -6.89 -18.21
CA GLU A 183 4.12 -8.05 -18.88
C GLU A 183 4.22 -9.25 -17.94
N TRP A 184 4.67 -9.04 -16.71
CA TRP A 184 4.71 -10.09 -15.68
C TRP A 184 3.31 -10.57 -15.27
N MET A 185 2.33 -9.67 -15.21
CA MET A 185 0.93 -10.04 -14.97
C MET A 185 0.36 -10.93 -16.10
N LEU A 186 0.73 -10.64 -17.35
CA LEU A 186 0.35 -11.45 -18.51
C LEU A 186 1.06 -12.81 -18.55
N ILE A 187 2.33 -12.88 -18.13
CA ILE A 187 3.06 -14.16 -17.96
C ILE A 187 2.35 -15.00 -16.90
N GLN A 188 2.01 -14.40 -15.76
CA GLN A 188 1.27 -15.03 -14.67
C GLN A 188 -0.09 -15.61 -15.08
N LYS A 189 -0.74 -15.02 -16.08
CA LYS A 189 -1.99 -15.54 -16.67
C LYS A 189 -1.80 -16.83 -17.44
N LYS A 190 -0.68 -16.94 -18.16
CA LYS A 190 -0.33 -18.10 -18.97
C LYS A 190 0.26 -19.23 -18.13
N ARG A 191 1.09 -18.88 -17.15
CA ARG A 191 1.82 -19.80 -16.28
C ARG A 191 1.82 -19.27 -14.86
N ARG A 192 1.40 -20.09 -13.90
CA ARG A 192 1.29 -19.70 -12.50
C ARG A 192 2.67 -19.60 -11.83
N ILE A 193 3.22 -18.40 -11.78
CA ILE A 193 4.58 -18.07 -11.28
C ILE A 193 4.60 -17.44 -9.87
N TYR A 194 3.46 -16.98 -9.36
CA TYR A 194 3.32 -16.50 -7.98
C TYR A 194 1.89 -16.68 -7.46
N GLN A 195 1.65 -16.42 -6.18
CA GLN A 195 0.35 -16.68 -5.53
C GLN A 195 -0.38 -15.45 -4.96
N LEU A 196 0.34 -14.33 -4.80
CA LEU A 196 -0.20 -13.07 -4.26
C LEU A 196 -0.74 -12.16 -5.38
N GLY A 197 -1.29 -11.00 -5.00
CA GLY A 197 -1.87 -10.01 -5.91
C GLY A 197 -0.84 -9.14 -6.63
N SER A 198 -0.92 -7.82 -6.46
CA SER A 198 -0.04 -6.85 -7.14
C SER A 198 1.41 -6.82 -6.66
N LEU A 199 1.72 -7.40 -5.50
CA LEU A 199 3.06 -7.35 -4.90
C LEU A 199 4.15 -8.11 -5.72
N PRO A 200 3.99 -9.40 -6.09
CA PRO A 200 5.01 -10.12 -6.85
C PRO A 200 5.42 -9.49 -8.19
N PRO A 201 4.51 -8.99 -9.05
CA PRO A 201 4.94 -8.37 -10.31
C PRO A 201 5.70 -7.05 -10.09
N ILE A 202 5.46 -6.33 -8.99
CA ILE A 202 6.29 -5.18 -8.59
C ILE A 202 7.68 -5.67 -8.14
N LEU A 203 7.76 -6.74 -7.33
CA LEU A 203 9.04 -7.33 -6.91
C LEU A 203 9.87 -7.82 -8.09
N LEU A 204 9.26 -8.45 -9.10
CA LEU A 204 9.96 -8.91 -10.31
C LEU A 204 10.69 -7.77 -11.04
N VAL A 205 10.09 -6.58 -11.01
CA VAL A 205 10.66 -5.39 -11.65
C VAL A 205 11.68 -4.69 -10.76
N PHE A 206 11.41 -4.57 -9.45
CA PHE A 206 12.17 -3.66 -8.59
C PHE A 206 13.05 -4.30 -7.53
N ALA A 207 12.82 -5.55 -7.10
CA ALA A 207 13.59 -6.14 -6.01
C ALA A 207 15.10 -6.10 -6.29
N GLY A 208 15.88 -5.59 -5.33
CA GLY A 208 17.32 -5.37 -5.46
C GLY A 208 17.73 -4.16 -6.32
N ASN A 209 16.78 -3.32 -6.73
CA ASN A 209 17.02 -2.07 -7.46
C ASN A 209 16.11 -0.93 -6.96
N ILE A 210 16.03 -0.77 -5.65
CA ILE A 210 15.31 0.34 -4.99
C ILE A 210 16.25 1.05 -4.02
N LYS A 211 15.83 2.24 -3.57
CA LYS A 211 16.49 2.91 -2.45
C LYS A 211 15.92 2.33 -1.14
N ALA A 212 16.75 1.64 -0.38
CA ALA A 212 16.37 1.20 0.97
C ALA A 212 16.18 2.40 1.89
N VAL A 213 15.11 2.39 2.69
CA VAL A 213 14.88 3.35 3.78
C VAL A 213 14.72 2.61 5.11
N ASP A 214 14.88 3.34 6.21
CA ASP A 214 14.77 2.81 7.57
C ASP A 214 13.42 2.08 7.78
N HIS A 215 13.45 0.92 8.44
CA HIS A 215 12.29 0.07 8.69
C HIS A 215 11.19 0.76 9.51
N ARG A 216 11.52 1.84 10.25
CA ARG A 216 10.53 2.66 10.97
C ARG A 216 9.38 3.14 10.10
N TRP A 217 9.62 3.29 8.80
CA TRP A 217 8.64 3.77 7.83
C TRP A 217 7.63 2.71 7.40
N ASN A 218 7.73 1.47 7.87
CA ASN A 218 6.72 0.46 7.57
C ASN A 218 6.72 -0.68 8.61
N GLN A 219 6.18 -0.43 9.80
CA GLN A 219 5.90 -1.48 10.80
C GLN A 219 4.74 -2.36 10.30
N HIS A 220 5.04 -3.24 9.33
CA HIS A 220 4.07 -4.02 8.57
C HIS A 220 3.75 -5.36 9.24
N GLY A 221 2.65 -5.97 8.80
CA GLY A 221 2.17 -7.25 9.30
C GLY A 221 1.23 -7.14 10.50
N LEU A 222 0.85 -5.93 10.90
CA LEU A 222 -0.04 -5.69 12.05
C LEU A 222 -1.46 -6.20 11.81
N GLY A 223 -1.83 -6.44 10.55
CA GLY A 223 -3.08 -7.11 10.17
C GLY A 223 -3.08 -8.63 10.40
N GLY A 224 -2.11 -9.12 11.17
CA GLY A 224 -1.98 -10.52 11.55
C GLY A 224 -1.37 -11.40 10.46
N ASP A 225 -1.17 -12.67 10.79
CA ASP A 225 -0.69 -13.63 9.80
C ASP A 225 -1.69 -13.82 8.65
N ASN A 226 -1.20 -14.19 7.47
CA ASN A 226 -2.03 -14.31 6.27
C ASN A 226 -2.91 -15.57 6.23
N LEU A 227 -2.72 -16.53 7.15
CA LEU A 227 -3.36 -17.84 7.15
C LEU A 227 -4.49 -17.92 8.20
N GLU A 228 -4.13 -17.76 9.47
CA GLU A 228 -4.97 -17.85 10.67
C GLU A 228 -5.37 -16.48 11.22
N GLY A 229 -4.71 -15.39 10.81
CA GLY A 229 -5.04 -14.04 11.26
C GLY A 229 -4.65 -13.75 12.71
N LYS A 230 -3.68 -14.50 13.27
CA LYS A 230 -3.18 -14.29 14.64
C LYS A 230 -2.59 -12.90 14.77
N CYS A 231 -2.84 -12.27 15.92
CA CYS A 231 -2.24 -11.00 16.29
C CYS A 231 -0.71 -11.08 16.20
N ARG A 232 -0.11 -10.07 15.56
CA ARG A 232 1.35 -9.87 15.57
C ARG A 232 1.68 -8.62 16.38
N GLY A 233 2.77 -8.69 17.15
CA GLY A 233 3.31 -7.53 17.86
C GLY A 233 4.08 -6.60 16.94
N LEU A 234 4.58 -5.51 17.52
CA LEU A 234 5.51 -4.60 16.86
C LEU A 234 6.87 -5.27 16.70
N HIS A 235 7.53 -5.08 15.56
CA HIS A 235 8.95 -5.45 15.42
C HIS A 235 9.82 -4.47 16.23
N PRO A 236 10.99 -4.89 16.75
CA PRO A 236 11.89 -4.01 17.47
C PRO A 236 12.39 -2.83 16.63
N GLY A 237 12.64 -1.70 17.29
CA GLY A 237 13.21 -0.49 16.67
C GLY A 237 12.27 0.73 16.72
N PRO A 238 12.73 1.88 16.20
CA PRO A 238 11.90 3.08 16.11
C PRO A 238 10.73 2.87 15.15
N ILE A 239 9.65 3.63 15.36
CA ILE A 239 8.41 3.53 14.57
C ILE A 239 8.02 4.94 14.13
N SER A 240 7.87 5.12 12.82
CA SER A 240 7.33 6.33 12.19
C SER A 240 6.00 6.04 11.47
N LEU A 241 5.75 4.78 11.08
CA LEU A 241 4.52 4.36 10.42
C LEU A 241 4.15 2.92 10.81
N LEU A 242 2.91 2.74 11.27
CA LEU A 242 2.25 1.47 11.59
C LEU A 242 1.41 1.01 10.40
N HIS A 243 1.49 -0.27 10.02
CA HIS A 243 0.79 -0.78 8.83
C HIS A 243 0.12 -2.12 9.09
N TRP A 244 -1.23 -2.12 9.03
CA TRP A 244 -2.09 -3.29 9.16
C TRP A 244 -2.17 -4.15 7.88
N SER A 245 -1.03 -4.29 7.22
CA SER A 245 -0.87 -5.18 6.07
C SER A 245 -1.23 -6.60 6.50
N GLY A 246 -2.20 -7.21 5.84
CA GLY A 246 -2.74 -8.51 6.28
C GLY A 246 -4.24 -8.60 6.07
N LYS A 247 -4.86 -9.58 6.72
CA LYS A 247 -6.32 -9.81 6.67
C LYS A 247 -7.06 -9.01 7.73
N GLY A 248 -6.53 -8.95 8.95
CA GLY A 248 -7.14 -8.28 10.08
C GLY A 248 -7.07 -6.77 9.96
N LYS A 249 -8.20 -6.12 9.66
CA LYS A 249 -8.28 -4.65 9.72
C LYS A 249 -8.63 -4.21 11.14
N PRO A 250 -8.00 -3.14 11.65
CA PRO A 250 -8.19 -2.72 13.05
C PRO A 250 -9.65 -2.36 13.32
N TRP A 251 -10.30 -1.60 12.43
CA TRP A 251 -11.72 -1.25 12.55
C TRP A 251 -12.64 -2.47 12.60
N LEU A 252 -12.40 -3.48 11.75
CA LEU A 252 -13.21 -4.71 11.74
C LEU A 252 -13.06 -5.50 13.04
N ARG A 253 -11.85 -5.58 13.59
CA ARG A 253 -11.58 -6.31 14.84
C ARG A 253 -12.13 -5.57 16.06
N LEU A 254 -12.04 -4.24 16.08
CA LEU A 254 -12.64 -3.40 17.11
C LEU A 254 -14.17 -3.53 17.10
N ASP A 255 -14.81 -3.41 15.93
CA ASP A 255 -16.26 -3.57 15.79
C ASP A 255 -16.74 -4.97 16.22
N ALA A 256 -15.96 -6.01 15.88
CA ALA A 256 -16.24 -7.38 16.27
C ALA A 256 -15.95 -7.68 17.76
N ARG A 257 -15.50 -6.70 18.55
CA ARG A 257 -15.06 -6.84 19.95
C ARG A 257 -14.01 -7.94 20.13
N LYS A 258 -13.16 -8.13 19.13
CA LYS A 258 -12.02 -9.06 19.14
C LYS A 258 -10.72 -8.35 18.69
N PRO A 259 -10.35 -7.23 19.34
CA PRO A 259 -9.14 -6.50 18.97
C PRO A 259 -7.89 -7.29 19.36
N CYS A 260 -6.84 -7.14 18.54
CA CYS A 260 -5.49 -7.38 18.99
C CYS A 260 -5.00 -6.19 19.80
N THR A 261 -4.05 -6.37 20.71
CA THR A 261 -3.49 -5.27 21.53
C THR A 261 -3.00 -4.10 20.68
N ILE A 262 -2.40 -4.39 19.53
CA ILE A 262 -1.92 -3.37 18.58
C ILE A 262 -3.07 -2.52 18.00
N ASP A 263 -4.31 -3.01 17.92
CA ASP A 263 -5.43 -2.28 17.29
C ASP A 263 -5.82 -1.03 18.10
N TYR A 264 -5.49 -1.01 19.39
CA TYR A 264 -5.64 0.17 20.24
C TYR A 264 -4.66 1.30 19.89
N LEU A 265 -3.62 1.03 19.09
CA LEU A 265 -2.77 2.08 18.51
C LEU A 265 -3.44 2.76 17.31
N TRP A 266 -4.39 2.09 16.66
CA TRP A 266 -5.19 2.65 15.56
C TRP A 266 -6.42 3.39 16.09
N ALA A 267 -7.04 2.89 17.16
CA ALA A 267 -8.29 3.41 17.72
C ALA A 267 -8.34 4.95 17.97
N PRO A 268 -7.25 5.63 18.41
CA PRO A 268 -7.27 7.09 18.57
C PRO A 268 -7.52 7.87 17.27
N TYR A 269 -7.24 7.26 16.12
CA TYR A 269 -7.43 7.86 14.80
C TYR A 269 -8.77 7.46 14.16
N ASP A 270 -9.56 6.63 14.83
CA ASP A 270 -10.86 6.21 14.35
C ASP A 270 -11.90 7.31 14.58
N LEU A 271 -12.27 7.99 13.50
CA LEU A 271 -13.29 9.03 13.53
C LEU A 271 -14.72 8.49 13.49
N TYR A 272 -14.88 7.18 13.31
CA TYR A 272 -16.21 6.56 13.30
C TYR A 272 -16.78 6.47 14.72
N ARG A 273 -17.72 7.36 15.04
CA ARG A 273 -18.53 7.25 16.25
C ARG A 273 -19.79 6.45 15.92
N SER A 274 -19.84 5.19 16.39
CA SER A 274 -21.09 4.43 16.36
C SER A 274 -22.13 5.17 17.20
N SER A 275 -23.25 5.56 16.59
CA SER A 275 -24.40 6.17 17.28
C SER A 275 -25.06 5.24 18.32
N ARG A 276 -24.51 4.05 18.57
CA ARG A 276 -24.96 3.09 19.58
C ARG A 276 -24.28 3.20 20.95
N ILE A 277 -23.45 4.23 21.19
CA ILE A 277 -23.04 4.56 22.56
C ILE A 277 -23.97 5.66 23.09
N ALA A 278 -25.24 5.28 23.23
CA ALA A 278 -26.21 5.94 24.07
C ALA A 278 -27.05 4.80 24.64
N LEU A 279 -26.58 4.28 25.78
CA LEU A 279 -27.21 3.39 26.78
C LEU A 279 -26.17 2.37 27.28
N GLU A 280 -25.97 2.37 28.60
CA GLU A 280 -24.97 1.64 29.41
C GLU A 280 -23.61 2.39 29.49
N GLU A 281 -23.29 3.21 30.50
CA GLU A 281 -23.84 3.49 31.85
C GLU A 281 -23.88 5.00 32.13
#